data_AF-A0A9E6UKE5-F1
#
_entry.id   AF-A0A9E6UKE5-F1
#
_cell.length_a   1.000
_cell.length_b   1.000
_cell.length_c   1.000
_cell.angle_alpha   90.00
_cell.angle_beta   90.00
_cell.angle_gamma   90.00
#
_symmetry.space_group_name_H-M   'P 1'
#
loop_
_entity.id
_entity.type
_entity.pdbx_description
1 polymer ?
#
loop_
_entity_poly.entity_id
_entity_poly.type
_entity_poly.pdbx_seq_one_letter_code
_entity_poly.pdbx_strand_id
1 'polypeptide(L)'
;MTFLARFVLVAALLAPVAAYGAPPPPPPPPSEADIDAARFEDWRARMDAQAAEDDRLAKALETAEGRSRAARKARAEALKQKAETEKARRNAPPDAFLIRVQILLDRAHASPGVIDGRDGDNLKKAVRAFRIMRAMPIEGGIDEPFWRALSVDQGKATRVYELTREDVGGRYVGKPLPKDYAKLAKMKEIGFRDAAEMLAERFHMDERFLKAMNPGADFGAAGARLLVAETGAPTGRAARIVVDKKEGELRAYDDTGKILIAAPATIGSPDTPSPSGAMKVTKAFPNPHYIYDPKKNFQQGKNRRRLVLPPGPNGPVGSMWIDLTKPTYGIHGTPEPSEISKTSSHGCVRLTNWDAAELGAIIAPNKTTVTFE
;
A
#
# COMPACT_ATOMS: atom_id res chain seq x y z
N MET A 1 -58.15 13.93 -58.60
CA MET A 1 -57.13 13.91 -57.53
C MET A 1 -57.51 12.83 -56.55
N THR A 2 -56.88 11.66 -56.61
CA THR A 2 -56.97 10.65 -55.54
C THR A 2 -55.76 9.73 -55.66
N PHE A 3 -54.74 10.01 -54.86
CA PHE A 3 -53.54 9.18 -54.70
C PHE A 3 -53.90 8.04 -53.72
N LEU A 4 -53.80 6.78 -54.17
CA LEU A 4 -53.93 5.61 -53.30
C LEU A 4 -52.51 5.19 -52.87
N ALA A 5 -52.12 5.51 -51.64
CA ALA A 5 -50.85 5.09 -51.06
C ALA A 5 -50.93 3.63 -50.58
N ARG A 6 -50.12 2.74 -51.17
CA ARG A 6 -49.90 1.37 -50.68
C ARG A 6 -48.95 1.42 -49.48
N PHE A 7 -49.44 1.12 -48.28
CA PHE A 7 -48.61 0.82 -47.12
C PHE A 7 -48.08 -0.62 -47.22
N VAL A 8 -46.76 -0.78 -47.27
CA VAL A 8 -46.08 -2.07 -47.10
C VAL A 8 -45.80 -2.25 -45.62
N LEU A 9 -46.44 -3.24 -45.00
CA LEU A 9 -46.19 -3.64 -43.61
C LEU A 9 -44.93 -4.52 -43.57
N VAL A 10 -43.80 -3.96 -43.13
CA VAL A 10 -42.59 -4.74 -42.85
C VAL A 10 -42.72 -5.29 -41.42
N ALA A 11 -43.01 -6.59 -41.31
CA ALA A 11 -42.96 -7.29 -40.04
C ALA A 11 -41.49 -7.50 -39.63
N ALA A 12 -41.02 -6.73 -38.65
CA ALA A 12 -39.73 -6.92 -38.03
C ALA A 12 -39.76 -8.19 -37.15
N LEU A 13 -39.11 -9.26 -37.59
CA LEU A 13 -38.80 -10.43 -36.77
C LEU A 13 -37.79 -10.01 -35.69
N LEU A 14 -38.28 -9.75 -34.48
CA LEU A 14 -37.45 -9.62 -33.28
C LEU A 14 -36.94 -11.01 -32.90
N ALA A 15 -35.67 -11.29 -33.21
CA ALA A 15 -34.98 -12.43 -32.63
C ALA A 15 -34.91 -12.26 -31.10
N PRO A 16 -35.11 -13.32 -30.31
CA PRO A 16 -35.01 -13.23 -28.86
C PRO A 16 -33.56 -12.85 -28.49
N VAL A 17 -33.42 -11.72 -27.79
CA VAL A 17 -32.16 -11.35 -27.16
C VAL A 17 -31.85 -12.44 -26.15
N ALA A 18 -30.83 -13.25 -26.41
CA ALA A 18 -30.32 -14.20 -25.44
C ALA A 18 -30.03 -13.41 -24.16
N ALA A 19 -30.73 -13.76 -23.08
CA ALA A 19 -30.46 -13.23 -21.76
C ALA A 19 -29.00 -13.56 -21.44
N TYR A 20 -28.11 -12.59 -21.57
CA TYR A 20 -26.77 -12.69 -21.00
C TYR A 20 -26.99 -12.89 -19.51
N GLY A 21 -26.83 -14.13 -19.04
CA GLY A 21 -26.81 -14.43 -17.62
C GLY A 21 -25.85 -13.47 -16.94
N ALA A 22 -26.23 -13.01 -15.74
CA ALA A 22 -25.34 -12.17 -14.95
C ALA A 22 -23.94 -12.80 -14.92
N PRO A 23 -22.87 -12.02 -15.12
CA PRO A 23 -21.52 -12.57 -15.08
C PRO A 23 -21.33 -13.34 -13.77
N PRO A 24 -20.61 -14.49 -13.79
CA PRO A 24 -20.39 -15.25 -12.58
C PRO A 24 -19.79 -14.35 -11.50
N PRO A 25 -20.19 -14.53 -10.22
CA PRO A 25 -19.63 -13.73 -9.15
C PRO A 25 -18.11 -13.91 -9.12
N PRO A 26 -17.35 -12.87 -8.72
CA PRO A 26 -15.92 -13.00 -8.56
C PRO A 26 -15.60 -14.14 -7.57
N PRO A 27 -14.47 -14.86 -7.76
CA PRO A 27 -14.06 -15.89 -6.83
C PRO A 27 -13.93 -15.32 -5.40
N PRO A 28 -14.20 -16.13 -4.36
CA PRO A 28 -14.01 -15.68 -2.98
C PRO A 28 -12.54 -15.31 -2.74
N PRO A 29 -12.26 -14.40 -1.78
CA PRO A 29 -10.89 -14.13 -1.36
C PRO A 29 -10.24 -15.40 -0.75
N PRO A 30 -8.91 -15.47 -0.70
CA PRO A 30 -8.21 -16.55 -0.01
C PRO A 30 -8.63 -16.68 1.46
N SER A 31 -8.84 -17.90 1.93
CA SER A 31 -9.04 -18.21 3.36
C SER A 31 -7.72 -18.29 4.13
N GLU A 32 -7.78 -18.39 5.47
CA GLU A 32 -6.60 -18.69 6.33
C GLU A 32 -5.87 -19.95 5.82
N ALA A 33 -6.63 -20.99 5.49
CA ALA A 33 -6.08 -22.25 4.98
C ALA A 33 -5.41 -22.09 3.62
N ASP A 34 -5.97 -21.28 2.72
CA ASP A 34 -5.36 -21.02 1.41
C ASP A 34 -4.03 -20.27 1.55
N ILE A 35 -3.95 -19.31 2.48
CA ILE A 35 -2.73 -18.53 2.76
C ILE A 35 -1.67 -19.41 3.40
N ASP A 36 -2.02 -20.23 4.40
CA ASP A 36 -1.06 -21.08 5.10
C ASP A 36 -0.60 -22.26 4.24
N ALA A 37 -1.44 -22.77 3.34
CA ALA A 37 -1.09 -23.84 2.40
C ALA A 37 -0.39 -23.33 1.12
N ALA A 38 -0.30 -22.01 0.92
CA ALA A 38 0.27 -21.43 -0.29
C ALA A 38 1.73 -21.85 -0.50
N ARG A 39 2.00 -22.50 -1.63
CA ARG A 39 3.34 -23.03 -1.96
C ARG A 39 4.12 -22.11 -2.87
N PHE A 40 5.42 -22.01 -2.62
CA PHE A 40 6.33 -21.26 -3.48
C PHE A 40 6.37 -21.84 -4.89
N GLU A 41 6.37 -23.17 -5.05
CA GLU A 41 6.44 -23.83 -6.35
C GLU A 41 5.22 -23.49 -7.22
N ASP A 42 4.03 -23.45 -6.62
CA ASP A 42 2.79 -23.13 -7.32
C ASP A 42 2.76 -21.67 -7.75
N TRP A 43 3.18 -20.75 -6.86
CA TRP A 43 3.31 -19.34 -7.21
C TRP A 43 4.36 -19.14 -8.30
N ARG A 44 5.51 -19.80 -8.19
CA ARG A 44 6.61 -19.70 -9.16
C ARG A 44 6.17 -20.18 -10.54
N ALA A 45 5.49 -21.32 -10.62
CA ALA A 45 4.95 -21.84 -11.87
C ALA A 45 3.96 -20.86 -12.53
N ARG A 46 3.09 -20.19 -11.74
CA ARG A 46 2.20 -19.14 -12.26
C ARG A 46 2.98 -17.95 -12.82
N MET A 47 4.03 -17.50 -12.14
CA MET A 47 4.87 -16.38 -12.58
C MET A 47 5.68 -16.72 -13.84
N ASP A 48 6.23 -17.93 -13.93
CA ASP A 48 6.97 -18.38 -15.11
C ASP A 48 6.04 -18.49 -16.33
N ALA A 49 4.81 -19.00 -16.15
CA ALA A 49 3.79 -19.01 -17.21
C ALA A 49 3.40 -17.58 -17.65
N GLN A 50 3.27 -16.66 -16.69
CA GLN A 50 2.99 -15.25 -16.97
C GLN A 50 4.10 -14.59 -17.78
N ALA A 51 5.36 -14.82 -17.40
CA ALA A 51 6.52 -14.28 -18.09
C ALA A 51 6.64 -14.83 -19.52
N ALA A 52 6.35 -16.13 -19.72
CA ALA A 52 6.33 -16.74 -21.03
C ALA A 52 5.27 -16.13 -21.96
N GLU A 53 4.08 -15.82 -21.44
CA GLU A 53 3.04 -15.14 -22.22
C GLU A 53 3.41 -13.68 -22.53
N ASP A 54 4.02 -12.95 -21.59
CA ASP A 54 4.50 -11.58 -21.83
C ASP A 54 5.58 -11.55 -22.91
N ASP A 55 6.54 -12.48 -22.88
CA ASP A 55 7.58 -12.63 -23.91
C ASP A 55 6.98 -12.98 -25.27
N ARG A 56 6.00 -13.90 -25.31
CA ARG A 56 5.27 -14.24 -26.53
C ARG A 56 4.57 -13.03 -27.14
N LEU A 57 3.87 -12.24 -26.33
CA LEU A 57 3.17 -11.03 -26.80
C LEU A 57 4.15 -9.95 -27.25
N ALA A 58 5.29 -9.78 -26.55
CA ALA A 58 6.34 -8.85 -26.96
C ALA A 58 6.92 -9.22 -28.33
N LYS A 59 7.29 -10.49 -28.54
CA LYS A 59 7.78 -11.01 -29.83
C LYS A 59 6.74 -10.86 -30.95
N ALA A 60 5.46 -11.07 -30.63
CA ALA A 60 4.38 -10.89 -31.61
C ALA A 60 4.25 -9.42 -32.06
N LEU A 61 4.46 -8.46 -31.15
CA LEU A 61 4.43 -7.04 -31.46
C LEU A 61 5.63 -6.59 -32.30
N GLU A 62 6.82 -7.11 -31.99
CA GLU A 62 8.07 -6.87 -32.74
C GLU A 62 7.98 -7.44 -34.16
N THR A 63 7.49 -8.67 -34.30
CA THR A 63 7.30 -9.31 -35.62
C THR A 63 6.27 -8.57 -36.49
N ALA A 64 5.36 -7.81 -35.87
CA ALA A 64 4.26 -7.11 -36.54
C ALA A 64 4.57 -5.63 -36.89
N GLU A 65 5.84 -5.22 -36.96
CA GLU A 65 6.25 -3.83 -37.25
C GLU A 65 6.05 -3.37 -38.72
N GLY A 66 5.70 -4.29 -39.63
CA GLY A 66 5.49 -4.00 -41.05
C GLY A 66 4.22 -3.18 -41.37
N ARG A 67 4.22 -2.48 -42.52
CA ARG A 67 3.06 -1.68 -43.00
C ARG A 67 1.97 -2.51 -43.71
N SER A 68 2.18 -3.81 -43.89
CA SER A 68 1.22 -4.67 -44.60
C SER A 68 -0.10 -4.78 -43.83
N ARG A 69 -1.21 -5.05 -44.55
CA ARG A 69 -2.53 -5.27 -43.91
C ARG A 69 -2.48 -6.43 -42.91
N ALA A 70 -1.71 -7.47 -43.21
CA ALA A 70 -1.50 -8.62 -42.32
C ALA A 70 -0.74 -8.22 -41.04
N ALA A 71 0.35 -7.46 -41.17
CA ALA A 71 1.14 -6.98 -40.02
C ALA A 71 0.31 -6.06 -39.10
N ARG A 72 -0.47 -5.12 -39.68
CA ARG A 72 -1.38 -4.27 -38.91
C ARG A 72 -2.43 -5.08 -38.13
N LYS A 73 -3.00 -6.12 -38.75
CA LYS A 73 -3.97 -7.00 -38.09
C LYS A 73 -3.33 -7.79 -36.94
N ALA A 74 -2.15 -8.36 -37.16
CA ALA A 74 -1.41 -9.11 -36.14
C ALA A 74 -1.04 -8.21 -34.93
N ARG A 75 -0.57 -6.98 -35.19
CA ARG A 75 -0.27 -6.00 -34.13
C ARG A 75 -1.51 -5.64 -33.32
N ALA A 76 -2.64 -5.39 -33.98
CA ALA A 76 -3.89 -5.06 -33.30
C ALA A 76 -4.37 -6.20 -32.37
N GLU A 77 -4.24 -7.45 -32.83
CA GLU A 77 -4.59 -8.62 -32.03
C GLU A 77 -3.66 -8.78 -30.82
N ALA A 78 -2.34 -8.65 -31.00
CA ALA A 78 -1.38 -8.74 -29.90
C ALA A 78 -1.58 -7.62 -28.85
N LEU A 79 -1.89 -6.39 -29.28
CA LEU A 79 -2.24 -5.29 -28.37
C LEU A 79 -3.53 -5.57 -27.60
N LYS A 80 -4.53 -6.14 -28.26
CA LYS A 80 -5.79 -6.53 -27.62
C LYS A 80 -5.55 -7.60 -26.55
N GLN A 81 -4.82 -8.66 -26.89
CA GLN A 81 -4.47 -9.73 -25.95
C GLN A 81 -3.66 -9.20 -24.77
N LYS A 82 -2.67 -8.33 -25.01
CA LYS A 82 -1.92 -7.67 -23.95
C LYS A 82 -2.83 -6.86 -23.01
N ALA A 83 -3.75 -6.07 -23.56
CA ALA A 83 -4.68 -5.27 -22.77
C ALA A 83 -5.67 -6.14 -21.96
N GLU A 84 -6.14 -7.25 -22.53
CA GLU A 84 -6.99 -8.24 -21.85
C GLU A 84 -6.23 -8.93 -20.70
N THR A 85 -4.99 -9.36 -20.93
CA THR A 85 -4.12 -9.96 -19.91
C THR A 85 -3.83 -8.98 -18.77
N GLU A 86 -3.46 -7.73 -19.08
CA GLU A 86 -3.25 -6.70 -18.06
C GLU A 86 -4.53 -6.39 -17.27
N LYS A 87 -5.68 -6.35 -17.95
CA LYS A 87 -6.98 -6.15 -17.29
C LYS A 87 -7.33 -7.32 -16.37
N ALA A 88 -7.08 -8.56 -16.81
CA ALA A 88 -7.27 -9.74 -15.99
C ALA A 88 -6.39 -9.70 -14.73
N ARG A 89 -5.11 -9.34 -14.86
CA ARG A 89 -4.18 -9.17 -13.73
C ARG A 89 -4.64 -8.10 -12.73
N ARG A 90 -5.06 -6.93 -13.22
CA ARG A 90 -5.58 -5.84 -12.35
C ARG A 90 -6.83 -6.25 -11.57
N ASN A 91 -7.67 -7.09 -12.17
CA ASN A 91 -8.92 -7.56 -11.57
C ASN A 91 -8.76 -8.88 -10.80
N ALA A 92 -7.58 -9.50 -10.83
CA ALA A 92 -7.33 -10.73 -10.12
C ALA A 92 -7.50 -10.52 -8.60
N PRO A 93 -8.02 -11.54 -7.89
CA PRO A 93 -8.04 -11.51 -6.44
C PRO A 93 -6.60 -11.40 -5.90
N PRO A 94 -6.43 -10.89 -4.67
CA PRO A 94 -5.15 -10.95 -3.96
C PRO A 94 -4.57 -12.38 -3.94
N ASP A 95 -3.27 -12.52 -4.15
CA ASP A 95 -2.61 -13.82 -4.21
C ASP A 95 -2.26 -14.32 -2.80
N ALA A 96 -2.72 -15.52 -2.45
CA ALA A 96 -2.54 -16.13 -1.13
C ALA A 96 -1.05 -16.24 -0.72
N PHE A 97 -0.18 -16.59 -1.67
CA PHE A 97 1.26 -16.68 -1.43
C PHE A 97 1.86 -15.30 -1.18
N LEU A 98 1.45 -14.27 -1.94
CA LEU A 98 1.93 -12.90 -1.72
C LEU A 98 1.43 -12.30 -0.41
N ILE A 99 0.21 -12.62 0.03
CA ILE A 99 -0.28 -12.26 1.37
C ILE A 99 0.65 -12.84 2.44
N ARG A 100 0.96 -14.14 2.35
CA ARG A 100 1.90 -14.79 3.27
C ARG A 100 3.27 -14.13 3.26
N VAL A 101 3.84 -13.89 2.08
CA VAL A 101 5.16 -13.24 1.93
C VAL A 101 5.16 -11.85 2.57
N GLN A 102 4.16 -11.01 2.28
CA GLN A 102 4.06 -9.65 2.83
C GLN A 102 3.99 -9.67 4.36
N ILE A 103 3.22 -10.59 4.95
CA ILE A 103 3.09 -10.72 6.40
C ILE A 103 4.40 -11.20 7.05
N LEU A 104 5.07 -12.20 6.47
CA LEU A 104 6.35 -12.67 7.00
C LEU A 104 7.45 -11.59 6.87
N LEU A 105 7.40 -10.78 5.83
CA LEU A 105 8.29 -9.64 5.64
C LEU A 105 8.06 -8.55 6.70
N ASP A 106 6.80 -8.22 6.98
CA ASP A 106 6.40 -7.32 8.07
C ASP A 106 6.94 -7.81 9.43
N ARG A 107 6.71 -9.10 9.75
CA ARG A 107 7.25 -9.72 10.99
C ARG A 107 8.77 -9.73 11.05
N ALA A 108 9.45 -9.73 9.91
CA ALA A 108 10.89 -9.64 9.81
C ALA A 108 11.42 -8.19 9.84
N HIS A 109 10.55 -7.20 10.01
CA HIS A 109 10.85 -5.76 9.96
C HIS A 109 11.37 -5.26 8.60
N ALA A 110 11.06 -6.00 7.54
CA ALA A 110 11.20 -5.54 6.16
C ALA A 110 9.80 -5.17 5.65
N SER A 111 9.29 -4.03 6.07
CA SER A 111 7.89 -3.63 5.88
C SER A 111 7.51 -3.56 4.38
N PRO A 112 6.42 -4.22 3.95
CA PRO A 112 5.86 -4.05 2.61
C PRO A 112 5.05 -2.75 2.47
N GLY A 113 5.02 -1.90 3.51
CA GLY A 113 3.99 -0.88 3.65
C GLY A 113 2.66 -1.56 3.99
N VAL A 114 1.64 -1.37 3.15
CA VAL A 114 0.34 -2.05 3.32
C VAL A 114 0.42 -3.50 2.86
N ILE A 115 -0.20 -4.40 3.62
CA ILE A 115 -0.49 -5.77 3.19
C ILE A 115 -1.74 -5.71 2.31
N ASP A 116 -1.61 -6.19 1.07
CA ASP A 116 -2.67 -6.17 0.05
C ASP A 116 -2.70 -7.42 -0.87
N GLY A 117 -1.74 -8.33 -0.70
CA GLY A 117 -1.59 -9.54 -1.50
C GLY A 117 -1.24 -9.30 -2.96
N ARG A 118 -0.65 -8.15 -3.30
CA ARG A 118 -0.31 -7.78 -4.69
C ARG A 118 1.20 -7.72 -4.91
N ASP A 119 1.60 -8.03 -6.15
CA ASP A 119 2.95 -7.77 -6.63
C ASP A 119 3.07 -6.29 -7.02
N GLY A 120 3.71 -5.51 -6.15
CA GLY A 120 3.87 -4.08 -6.29
C GLY A 120 5.25 -3.60 -5.84
N ASP A 121 5.57 -2.34 -6.12
CA ASP A 121 6.92 -1.84 -5.90
C ASP A 121 7.35 -1.82 -4.42
N ASN A 122 6.41 -1.62 -3.49
CA ASN A 122 6.74 -1.72 -2.06
C ASN A 122 7.07 -3.15 -1.63
N LEU A 123 6.42 -4.17 -2.21
CA LEU A 123 6.80 -5.56 -1.98
C LEU A 123 8.23 -5.81 -2.49
N LYS A 124 8.59 -5.30 -3.69
CA LYS A 124 9.95 -5.43 -4.22
C LYS A 124 11.00 -4.78 -3.31
N LYS A 125 10.68 -3.60 -2.74
CA LYS A 125 11.52 -2.92 -1.74
C LYS A 125 11.70 -3.78 -0.50
N ALA A 126 10.62 -4.31 0.07
CA ALA A 126 10.65 -5.20 1.23
C ALA A 126 11.49 -6.47 0.97
N VAL A 127 11.31 -7.11 -0.19
CA VAL A 127 12.10 -8.28 -0.61
C VAL A 127 13.59 -7.95 -0.68
N ARG A 128 13.95 -6.82 -1.30
CA ARG A 128 15.34 -6.35 -1.37
C ARG A 128 15.89 -6.05 0.03
N ALA A 129 15.13 -5.37 0.88
CA ALA A 129 15.53 -5.06 2.24
C ALA A 129 15.79 -6.31 3.06
N PHE A 130 14.89 -7.31 3.00
CA PHE A 130 15.07 -8.58 3.68
C PHE A 130 16.31 -9.33 3.17
N ARG A 131 16.58 -9.30 1.86
CA ARG A 131 17.82 -9.86 1.30
C ARG A 131 19.06 -9.19 1.88
N ILE A 132 19.07 -7.86 2.00
CA ILE A 132 20.15 -7.12 2.65
C ILE A 132 20.29 -7.55 4.12
N MET A 133 19.18 -7.67 4.85
CA MET A 133 19.15 -8.15 6.25
C MET A 133 19.71 -9.56 6.43
N ARG A 134 19.67 -10.39 5.37
CA ARG A 134 20.18 -11.76 5.34
C ARG A 134 21.52 -11.89 4.60
N ALA A 135 22.15 -10.77 4.23
CA ALA A 135 23.39 -10.74 3.45
C ALA A 135 23.31 -11.56 2.14
N MET A 136 22.16 -11.52 1.48
CA MET A 136 21.88 -12.21 0.22
C MET A 136 22.05 -11.28 -0.98
N PRO A 137 22.27 -11.82 -2.20
CA PRO A 137 22.25 -11.02 -3.43
C PRO A 137 20.92 -10.26 -3.61
N ILE A 138 20.99 -8.98 -3.95
CA ILE A 138 19.82 -8.08 -4.00
C ILE A 138 18.92 -8.29 -5.23
N GLU A 139 19.45 -8.79 -6.34
CA GLU A 139 18.74 -8.89 -7.64
C GLU A 139 17.82 -10.13 -7.76
N GLY A 140 17.78 -11.01 -6.76
CA GLY A 140 17.10 -12.32 -6.88
C GLY A 140 15.58 -12.32 -6.74
N GLY A 141 14.96 -11.20 -6.34
CA GLY A 141 13.50 -11.12 -6.13
C GLY A 141 12.98 -12.16 -5.14
N ILE A 142 11.81 -12.75 -5.42
CA ILE A 142 11.29 -13.88 -4.65
C ILE A 142 11.73 -15.18 -5.35
N ASP A 143 12.83 -15.76 -4.88
CA ASP A 143 13.39 -17.04 -5.34
C ASP A 143 13.41 -18.07 -4.20
N GLU A 144 13.88 -19.28 -4.49
CA GLU A 144 13.91 -20.37 -3.50
C GLU A 144 14.81 -20.04 -2.28
N PRO A 145 16.05 -19.51 -2.43
CA PRO A 145 16.84 -19.04 -1.29
C PRO A 145 16.11 -18.01 -0.42
N PHE A 146 15.45 -17.02 -1.03
CA PHE A 146 14.69 -15.99 -0.32
C PHE A 146 13.53 -16.62 0.44
N TRP A 147 12.75 -17.46 -0.24
CA TRP A 147 11.60 -18.12 0.39
C TRP A 147 12.04 -19.01 1.55
N ARG A 148 13.12 -19.78 1.39
CA ARG A 148 13.69 -20.61 2.46
C ARG A 148 14.11 -19.79 3.67
N ALA A 149 14.73 -18.63 3.46
CA ALA A 149 15.16 -17.75 4.54
C ALA A 149 13.97 -17.05 5.24
N LEU A 150 12.94 -16.66 4.49
CA LEU A 150 11.75 -16.01 5.01
C LEU A 150 10.86 -16.99 5.77
N SER A 151 10.68 -18.20 5.24
CA SER A 151 9.86 -19.26 5.81
C SER A 151 10.48 -19.96 7.02
N VAL A 152 11.63 -19.52 7.54
CA VAL A 152 12.06 -19.95 8.89
C VAL A 152 10.98 -19.62 9.92
N ASP A 153 10.25 -18.52 9.71
CA ASP A 153 9.01 -18.24 10.42
C ASP A 153 7.88 -19.13 9.92
N GLN A 154 7.58 -20.17 10.70
CA GLN A 154 6.50 -21.14 10.47
C GLN A 154 5.20 -20.74 11.16
N GLY A 155 5.11 -19.53 11.73
CA GLY A 155 3.89 -19.03 12.35
C GLY A 155 2.75 -18.90 11.34
N LYS A 156 1.52 -18.92 11.84
CA LYS A 156 0.35 -18.56 11.04
C LYS A 156 0.49 -17.14 10.54
N ALA A 157 0.22 -16.91 9.27
CA ALA A 157 0.28 -15.56 8.71
C ALA A 157 -0.96 -14.74 9.10
N THR A 158 -2.09 -15.40 9.30
CA THR A 158 -3.35 -14.73 9.63
C THR A 158 -4.00 -15.34 10.85
N ARG A 159 -4.92 -14.59 11.45
CA ARG A 159 -5.79 -15.08 12.52
C ARG A 159 -7.19 -14.54 12.38
N VAL A 160 -8.14 -15.23 13.02
CA VAL A 160 -9.48 -14.70 13.24
C VAL A 160 -9.49 -13.79 14.47
N TYR A 161 -9.72 -12.51 14.24
CA TYR A 161 -9.93 -11.49 15.26
C TYR A 161 -11.43 -11.28 15.51
N GLU A 162 -11.84 -11.28 16.77
CA GLU A 162 -13.21 -10.97 17.17
C GLU A 162 -13.32 -9.50 17.57
N LEU A 163 -14.21 -8.75 16.91
CA LEU A 163 -14.43 -7.34 17.18
C LEU A 163 -14.92 -7.13 18.60
N THR A 164 -14.23 -6.27 19.34
CA THR A 164 -14.65 -5.92 20.69
C THR A 164 -15.66 -4.78 20.68
N ARG A 165 -16.33 -4.57 21.82
CA ARG A 165 -17.16 -3.36 22.02
C ARG A 165 -16.34 -2.08 21.98
N GLU A 166 -15.06 -2.13 22.35
CA GLU A 166 -14.17 -0.97 22.31
C GLU A 166 -13.82 -0.58 20.88
N ASP A 167 -13.58 -1.58 20.01
CA ASP A 167 -13.36 -1.32 18.59
C ASP A 167 -14.60 -0.64 18.00
N VAL A 168 -15.77 -1.24 18.14
CA VAL A 168 -17.00 -0.64 17.59
C VAL A 168 -17.36 0.71 18.22
N GLY A 169 -17.13 0.86 19.53
CA GLY A 169 -17.43 2.06 20.29
C GLY A 169 -16.38 3.17 20.15
N GLY A 170 -15.37 3.00 19.31
CA GLY A 170 -14.33 3.99 19.06
C GLY A 170 -14.90 5.37 18.68
N ARG A 171 -14.19 6.45 19.04
CA ARG A 171 -14.57 7.81 18.66
C ARG A 171 -14.26 8.08 17.19
N TYR A 172 -15.07 7.48 16.32
CA TYR A 172 -14.93 7.62 14.88
C TYR A 172 -15.45 8.97 14.41
N VAL A 173 -14.70 9.60 13.49
CA VAL A 173 -15.02 10.94 12.97
C VAL A 173 -15.90 10.91 11.73
N GLY A 174 -16.20 9.72 11.21
CA GLY A 174 -17.06 9.51 10.04
C GLY A 174 -16.40 9.89 8.71
N LYS A 175 -17.12 9.63 7.61
CA LYS A 175 -16.73 9.96 6.23
C LYS A 175 -17.70 11.01 5.64
N PRO A 176 -17.24 11.92 4.75
CA PRO A 176 -15.84 12.20 4.40
C PRO A 176 -15.20 13.19 5.37
N LEU A 177 -13.88 13.06 5.59
CA LEU A 177 -13.10 14.06 6.30
C LEU A 177 -12.92 15.34 5.43
N PRO A 178 -12.98 16.54 6.03
CA PRO A 178 -12.68 17.77 5.30
C PRO A 178 -11.25 17.80 4.77
N LYS A 179 -11.06 18.15 3.50
CA LYS A 179 -9.71 18.40 2.93
C LYS A 179 -9.14 19.78 3.31
N ASP A 180 -9.99 20.70 3.76
CA ASP A 180 -9.61 22.06 4.11
C ASP A 180 -9.08 22.14 5.54
N TYR A 181 -7.89 22.70 5.72
CA TYR A 181 -7.22 22.74 7.02
C TYR A 181 -7.96 23.61 8.04
N ALA A 182 -8.64 24.67 7.63
CA ALA A 182 -9.43 25.49 8.55
C ALA A 182 -10.68 24.75 9.05
N LYS A 183 -11.23 23.82 8.27
CA LYS A 183 -12.27 22.90 8.74
C LYS A 183 -11.71 21.84 9.70
N LEU A 184 -10.58 21.21 9.35
CA LEU A 184 -9.92 20.23 10.22
C LEU A 184 -9.52 20.83 11.58
N ALA A 185 -9.02 22.07 11.61
CA ALA A 185 -8.63 22.77 12.83
C ALA A 185 -9.79 23.03 13.81
N LYS A 186 -11.05 22.90 13.36
CA LYS A 186 -12.25 23.05 14.22
C LYS A 186 -12.76 21.73 14.79
N MET A 187 -12.19 20.60 14.36
CA MET A 187 -12.57 19.30 14.87
C MET A 187 -12.04 19.08 16.28
N LYS A 188 -12.59 18.10 17.00
CA LYS A 188 -12.06 17.67 18.31
C LYS A 188 -10.79 16.81 18.16
N GLU A 189 -10.82 15.90 17.19
CA GLU A 189 -9.71 15.02 16.80
C GLU A 189 -9.85 14.71 15.30
N ILE A 190 -8.73 14.37 14.64
CA ILE A 190 -8.73 13.87 13.25
C ILE A 190 -8.53 12.35 13.29
N GLY A 191 -9.45 11.70 14.01
CA GLY A 191 -9.45 10.27 14.31
C GLY A 191 -9.69 9.38 13.09
N PHE A 192 -9.76 8.07 13.32
CA PHE A 192 -10.23 7.11 12.32
C PHE A 192 -11.67 7.42 11.91
N ARG A 193 -11.97 7.21 10.63
CA ARG A 193 -13.26 7.43 9.99
C ARG A 193 -14.28 6.36 10.39
N ASP A 194 -13.83 5.12 10.54
CA ASP A 194 -14.62 3.98 10.97
C ASP A 194 -13.72 2.86 11.56
N ALA A 195 -14.34 1.80 12.06
CA ALA A 195 -13.64 0.64 12.61
C ALA A 195 -12.82 -0.11 11.56
N ALA A 196 -13.25 -0.14 10.30
CA ALA A 196 -12.52 -0.82 9.25
C ALA A 196 -11.17 -0.13 8.98
N GLU A 197 -11.14 1.21 8.91
CA GLU A 197 -9.89 1.96 8.80
C GLU A 197 -8.98 1.73 10.01
N MET A 198 -9.54 1.81 11.22
CA MET A 198 -8.77 1.59 12.46
C MET A 198 -8.12 0.20 12.49
N LEU A 199 -8.87 -0.84 12.12
CA LEU A 199 -8.39 -2.21 12.10
C LEU A 199 -7.39 -2.44 10.96
N ALA A 200 -7.60 -1.81 9.80
CA ALA A 200 -6.65 -1.85 8.70
C ALA A 200 -5.28 -1.30 9.14
N GLU A 201 -5.27 -0.14 9.81
CA GLU A 201 -4.04 0.42 10.37
C GLU A 201 -3.44 -0.43 11.49
N ARG A 202 -4.26 -0.99 12.38
CA ARG A 202 -3.81 -1.84 13.49
C ARG A 202 -3.12 -3.13 13.00
N PHE A 203 -3.61 -3.71 11.91
CA PHE A 203 -3.10 -4.97 11.35
C PHE A 203 -2.26 -4.75 10.08
N HIS A 204 -1.84 -3.51 9.80
CA HIS A 204 -0.98 -3.14 8.67
C HIS A 204 -1.54 -3.52 7.29
N MET A 205 -2.87 -3.62 7.17
CA MET A 205 -3.56 -4.01 5.94
C MET A 205 -4.05 -2.78 5.17
N ASP A 206 -4.13 -2.89 3.84
CA ASP A 206 -4.93 -1.94 3.06
C ASP A 206 -6.42 -2.04 3.46
N GLU A 207 -7.11 -0.91 3.64
CA GLU A 207 -8.52 -0.90 4.11
C GLU A 207 -9.45 -1.65 3.14
N ARG A 208 -9.22 -1.52 1.82
CA ARG A 208 -10.03 -2.22 0.81
C ARG A 208 -9.71 -3.69 0.81
N PHE A 209 -8.43 -4.05 0.99
CA PHE A 209 -8.01 -5.43 1.12
C PHE A 209 -8.61 -6.10 2.36
N LEU A 210 -8.56 -5.47 3.54
CA LEU A 210 -9.18 -5.98 4.77
C LEU A 210 -10.68 -6.26 4.56
N LYS A 211 -11.40 -5.34 3.89
CA LYS A 211 -12.81 -5.54 3.53
C LYS A 211 -13.00 -6.68 2.53
N ALA A 212 -12.14 -6.77 1.52
CA ALA A 212 -12.21 -7.82 0.51
C ALA A 212 -11.95 -9.21 1.10
N MET A 213 -11.07 -9.33 2.10
CA MET A 213 -10.79 -10.58 2.82
C MET A 213 -11.93 -10.99 3.76
N ASN A 214 -12.84 -10.08 4.08
CA ASN A 214 -13.94 -10.29 5.02
C ASN A 214 -15.30 -9.97 4.37
N PRO A 215 -15.67 -10.68 3.29
CA PRO A 215 -16.88 -10.37 2.53
C PRO A 215 -18.12 -10.55 3.40
N GLY A 216 -18.94 -9.51 3.47
CA GLY A 216 -20.19 -9.51 4.25
C GLY A 216 -20.00 -9.32 5.76
N ALA A 217 -18.78 -9.12 6.26
CA ALA A 217 -18.56 -8.82 7.66
C ALA A 217 -19.06 -7.42 8.03
N ASP A 218 -19.73 -7.31 9.18
CA ASP A 218 -20.14 -6.04 9.76
C ASP A 218 -19.06 -5.50 10.72
N PHE A 219 -18.29 -4.53 10.24
CA PHE A 219 -17.24 -3.87 11.02
C PHE A 219 -17.80 -2.99 12.16
N GLY A 220 -19.12 -2.76 12.21
CA GLY A 220 -19.82 -2.07 13.28
C GLY A 220 -20.48 -2.99 14.31
N ALA A 221 -20.32 -4.31 14.19
CA ALA A 221 -20.92 -5.27 15.11
C ALA A 221 -19.86 -5.92 16.02
N ALA A 222 -19.98 -5.70 17.33
CA ALA A 222 -19.15 -6.42 18.29
C ALA A 222 -19.45 -7.92 18.22
N GLY A 223 -18.42 -8.76 18.26
CA GLY A 223 -18.50 -10.19 18.02
C GLY A 223 -18.32 -10.59 16.54
N ALA A 224 -18.26 -9.64 15.61
CA ALA A 224 -17.90 -9.96 14.23
C ALA A 224 -16.50 -10.56 14.16
N ARG A 225 -16.35 -11.62 13.36
CA ARG A 225 -15.10 -12.37 13.22
C ARG A 225 -14.44 -11.98 11.90
N LEU A 226 -13.24 -11.42 11.98
CA LEU A 226 -12.47 -10.97 10.83
C LEU A 226 -11.17 -11.75 10.70
N LEU A 227 -10.85 -12.19 9.48
CA LEU A 227 -9.51 -12.62 9.14
C LEU A 227 -8.60 -11.39 9.01
N VAL A 228 -7.55 -11.34 9.82
CA VAL A 228 -6.56 -10.24 9.85
C VAL A 228 -5.14 -10.78 9.81
N ALA A 229 -4.19 -9.94 9.42
CA ALA A 229 -2.77 -10.28 9.44
C ALA A 229 -2.22 -10.38 10.87
N GLU A 230 -1.26 -11.28 11.09
CA GLU A 230 -0.44 -11.33 12.30
C GLU A 230 0.88 -10.59 12.05
N THR A 231 0.99 -9.36 12.57
CA THR A 231 2.09 -8.44 12.28
C THR A 231 3.23 -8.53 13.32
N GLY A 232 4.40 -7.99 12.96
CA GLY A 232 5.56 -7.88 13.84
C GLY A 232 5.37 -6.85 14.96
N ALA A 233 6.07 -7.06 16.09
CA ALA A 233 6.17 -6.07 17.16
C ALA A 233 7.55 -5.40 17.13
N PRO A 234 7.67 -4.07 17.31
CA PRO A 234 8.95 -3.35 17.29
C PRO A 234 10.02 -3.98 18.17
N THR A 235 11.26 -4.08 17.68
CA THR A 235 12.39 -4.60 18.46
C THR A 235 13.66 -3.74 18.33
N GLY A 236 14.49 -3.77 19.38
CA GLY A 236 15.81 -3.16 19.37
C GLY A 236 15.85 -1.64 19.66
N ARG A 237 17.00 -1.02 19.36
CA ARG A 237 17.24 0.41 19.55
C ARG A 237 18.07 0.94 18.38
N ALA A 238 17.53 1.94 17.68
CA ALA A 238 18.19 2.53 16.52
C ALA A 238 19.31 3.49 16.94
N ALA A 239 20.52 3.23 16.44
CA ALA A 239 21.65 4.14 16.52
C ALA A 239 21.70 5.10 15.32
N ARG A 240 21.29 4.64 14.13
CA ARG A 240 21.34 5.40 12.88
C ARG A 240 20.14 5.11 12.00
N ILE A 241 19.66 6.12 11.28
CA ILE A 241 18.63 6.02 10.24
C ILE A 241 19.24 6.49 8.93
N VAL A 242 18.99 5.76 7.86
CA VAL A 242 19.29 6.15 6.47
C VAL A 242 17.98 6.34 5.74
N VAL A 243 17.84 7.49 5.08
CA VAL A 243 16.76 7.81 4.17
C VAL A 243 17.33 7.78 2.76
N ASP A 244 17.08 6.68 2.05
CA ASP A 244 17.56 6.45 0.69
C ASP A 244 16.56 7.07 -0.30
N LYS A 245 16.95 8.21 -0.90
CA LYS A 245 16.07 8.97 -1.80
C LYS A 245 15.84 8.25 -3.12
N LYS A 246 16.85 7.51 -3.59
CA LYS A 246 16.81 6.79 -4.86
C LYS A 246 15.86 5.60 -4.78
N GLU A 247 15.96 4.84 -3.69
CA GLU A 247 15.14 3.66 -3.48
C GLU A 247 13.77 3.98 -2.86
N GLY A 248 13.58 5.20 -2.34
CA GLY A 248 12.35 5.59 -1.68
C GLY A 248 12.08 4.73 -0.45
N GLU A 249 13.09 4.58 0.40
CA GLU A 249 13.10 3.65 1.54
C GLU A 249 13.82 4.27 2.74
N LEU A 250 13.33 3.97 3.94
CA LEU A 250 13.98 4.31 5.19
C LEU A 250 14.49 3.02 5.84
N ARG A 251 15.74 3.03 6.31
CA ARG A 251 16.33 1.93 7.09
C ARG A 251 16.86 2.44 8.42
N ALA A 252 16.48 1.81 9.52
CA ALA A 252 17.08 2.06 10.83
C ALA A 252 18.04 0.92 11.20
N TYR A 253 19.16 1.27 11.80
CA TYR A 253 20.25 0.38 12.16
C TYR A 253 20.54 0.49 13.66
N ASP A 254 20.92 -0.63 14.28
CA ASP A 254 21.56 -0.61 15.60
C ASP A 254 23.03 -0.16 15.53
N ASP A 255 23.73 -0.19 16.67
CA ASP A 255 25.14 0.20 16.79
C ASP A 255 26.12 -0.82 16.16
N THR A 256 25.67 -2.04 15.87
CA THR A 256 26.43 -3.07 15.16
C THR A 256 26.28 -2.99 13.64
N GLY A 257 25.36 -2.16 13.15
CA GLY A 257 25.04 -2.05 11.73
C GLY A 257 23.99 -3.06 11.25
N LYS A 258 23.32 -3.76 12.15
CA LYS A 258 22.16 -4.60 11.80
C LYS A 258 20.96 -3.70 11.54
N ILE A 259 20.23 -3.97 10.46
CA ILE A 259 18.95 -3.32 10.17
C ILE A 259 17.91 -3.80 11.18
N LEU A 260 17.26 -2.85 11.84
CA LEU A 260 16.14 -3.07 12.78
C LEU A 260 14.79 -2.93 12.10
N ILE A 261 14.66 -1.98 11.17
CA ILE A 261 13.49 -1.80 10.31
C ILE A 261 13.93 -1.27 8.96
N ALA A 262 13.33 -1.76 7.90
CA ALA A 262 13.35 -1.18 6.57
C ALA A 262 11.92 -0.98 6.09
N ALA A 263 11.54 0.23 5.71
CA ALA A 263 10.19 0.58 5.31
C ALA A 263 10.15 1.44 4.05
N PRO A 264 9.18 1.23 3.14
CA PRO A 264 8.97 2.11 2.01
C PRO A 264 8.64 3.51 2.52
N ALA A 265 9.16 4.52 1.84
CA ALA A 265 8.97 5.91 2.20
C ALA A 265 8.53 6.73 0.99
N THR A 266 7.71 7.74 1.24
CA THR A 266 7.53 8.83 0.29
C THR A 266 8.40 9.99 0.71
N ILE A 267 9.39 10.30 -0.12
CA ILE A 267 10.43 11.30 0.13
C ILE A 267 10.17 12.53 -0.75
N GLY A 268 10.73 13.67 -0.36
CA GLY A 268 10.55 14.95 -1.08
C GLY A 268 10.97 14.84 -2.55
N SER A 269 10.20 15.48 -3.44
CA SER A 269 10.55 15.56 -4.86
C SER A 269 11.79 16.42 -5.10
N PRO A 270 12.40 16.38 -6.29
CA PRO A 270 13.41 17.36 -6.68
C PRO A 270 12.93 18.83 -6.55
N ASP A 271 11.64 19.09 -6.77
CA ASP A 271 11.02 20.42 -6.63
C ASP A 271 10.86 20.85 -5.15
N THR A 272 10.82 19.89 -4.23
CA THR A 272 10.72 20.13 -2.78
C THR A 272 11.67 19.17 -2.04
N PRO A 273 13.00 19.36 -2.22
CA PRO A 273 13.95 18.34 -1.85
C PRO A 273 14.01 18.14 -0.34
N SER A 274 14.09 16.87 0.07
CA SER A 274 14.48 16.55 1.44
C SER A 274 15.89 17.08 1.73
N PRO A 275 16.21 17.37 3.00
CA PRO A 275 17.51 17.89 3.41
C PRO A 275 18.68 17.01 2.93
N SER A 276 19.88 17.60 2.89
CA SER A 276 21.14 16.87 2.75
C SER A 276 21.96 17.00 4.04
N GLY A 277 22.84 16.02 4.27
CA GLY A 277 23.73 16.00 5.42
C GLY A 277 23.22 15.17 6.61
N ALA A 278 24.10 15.00 7.60
CA ALA A 278 23.80 14.27 8.82
C ALA A 278 22.99 15.13 9.81
N MET A 279 21.98 14.51 10.39
CA MET A 279 21.05 15.12 11.34
C MET A 279 20.93 14.22 12.56
N LYS A 280 20.23 14.69 13.59
CA LYS A 280 19.81 13.85 14.71
C LYS A 280 18.31 13.92 14.89
N VAL A 281 17.74 12.85 15.44
CA VAL A 281 16.39 12.88 15.98
C VAL A 281 16.40 13.72 17.24
N THR A 282 15.56 14.75 17.31
CA THR A 282 15.42 15.61 18.50
C THR A 282 14.39 15.03 19.46
N LYS A 283 13.23 14.59 18.94
CA LYS A 283 12.14 14.01 19.72
C LYS A 283 11.12 13.30 18.83
N ALA A 284 10.48 12.25 19.35
CA ALA A 284 9.28 11.64 18.77
C ALA A 284 8.03 12.09 19.51
N PHE A 285 6.95 12.35 18.77
CA PHE A 285 5.67 12.83 19.25
C PHE A 285 4.57 11.90 18.75
N PRO A 286 4.08 10.96 19.59
CA PRO A 286 2.89 10.19 19.26
C PRO A 286 1.67 11.11 19.27
N ASN A 287 0.75 10.91 18.32
CA ASN A 287 -0.47 11.67 18.11
C ASN A 287 -0.25 13.20 18.23
N PRO A 288 0.58 13.78 17.35
CA PRO A 288 0.97 15.19 17.47
C PRO A 288 -0.15 16.13 17.01
N HIS A 289 -0.26 17.30 17.64
CA HIS A 289 -0.90 18.43 17.00
C HIS A 289 -0.08 18.88 15.78
N TYR A 290 -0.76 19.22 14.68
CA TYR A 290 -0.09 19.77 13.50
C TYR A 290 -0.22 21.29 13.45
N ILE A 291 0.91 21.98 13.53
CA ILE A 291 0.97 23.43 13.38
C ILE A 291 1.19 23.74 11.90
N TYR A 292 0.13 24.22 11.25
CA TYR A 292 0.17 24.69 9.88
C TYR A 292 0.55 26.17 9.84
N ASP A 293 1.60 26.55 9.13
CA ASP A 293 1.96 27.95 8.88
C ASP A 293 2.17 28.20 7.36
N PRO A 294 1.22 28.89 6.68
CA PRO A 294 1.32 29.13 5.24
C PRO A 294 2.53 29.99 4.84
N LYS A 295 3.11 30.74 5.78
CA LYS A 295 4.30 31.56 5.51
C LYS A 295 5.60 30.76 5.55
N LYS A 296 5.59 29.57 6.16
CA LYS A 296 6.78 28.72 6.35
C LYS A 296 6.71 27.41 5.59
N ASN A 297 5.53 26.83 5.44
CA ASN A 297 5.32 25.53 4.80
C ASN A 297 4.89 25.72 3.34
N PHE A 298 3.59 25.82 3.10
CA PHE A 298 2.96 25.99 1.79
C PHE A 298 1.53 26.52 1.99
N GLN A 299 0.93 27.13 0.97
CA GLN A 299 -0.46 27.57 1.04
C GLN A 299 -1.42 26.41 0.66
N GLN A 300 -2.18 25.91 1.63
CA GLN A 300 -3.20 24.88 1.44
C GLN A 300 -4.53 25.56 1.10
N GLY A 301 -4.97 25.43 -0.15
CA GLY A 301 -6.18 26.07 -0.63
C GLY A 301 -6.15 27.58 -0.39
N LYS A 302 -7.17 28.10 0.30
CA LYS A 302 -7.31 29.55 0.61
C LYS A 302 -6.81 29.90 2.03
N ASN A 303 -6.17 28.99 2.74
CA ASN A 303 -5.74 29.20 4.12
C ASN A 303 -4.49 30.08 4.20
N ARG A 304 -4.65 31.31 4.72
CA ARG A 304 -3.59 32.33 4.81
C ARG A 304 -3.13 32.62 6.24
N ARG A 305 -3.65 31.88 7.22
CA ARG A 305 -3.36 32.06 8.65
C ARG A 305 -2.76 30.80 9.24
N ARG A 306 -1.99 30.96 10.31
CA ARG A 306 -1.51 29.84 11.11
C ARG A 306 -2.70 29.11 11.72
N LEU A 307 -2.70 27.78 11.63
CA LEU A 307 -3.73 26.90 12.19
C LEU A 307 -3.07 25.86 13.09
N VAL A 308 -3.79 25.42 14.12
CA VAL A 308 -3.41 24.27 14.94
C VAL A 308 -4.46 23.20 14.69
N LEU A 309 -4.05 22.13 14.02
CA LEU A 309 -4.91 21.00 13.74
C LEU A 309 -4.85 20.03 14.93
N PRO A 310 -5.99 19.46 15.36
CA PRO A 310 -6.00 18.47 16.42
C PRO A 310 -5.30 17.17 15.97
N PRO A 311 -4.87 16.32 16.91
CA PRO A 311 -4.15 15.10 16.59
C PRO A 311 -5.06 14.04 15.98
N GLY A 312 -4.43 13.06 15.31
CA GLY A 312 -5.07 11.82 14.89
C GLY A 312 -4.42 11.22 13.63
N PRO A 313 -4.67 9.92 13.37
CA PRO A 313 -4.07 9.17 12.25
C PRO A 313 -4.41 9.78 10.88
N ASN A 314 -5.56 10.46 10.77
CA ASN A 314 -5.98 11.13 9.56
C ASN A 314 -5.50 12.59 9.46
N GLY A 315 -4.66 13.04 10.39
CA GLY A 315 -4.01 14.35 10.34
C GLY A 315 -2.90 14.42 9.28
N PRO A 316 -2.43 15.62 8.89
CA PRO A 316 -1.42 15.78 7.83
C PRO A 316 -0.08 15.08 8.07
N VAL A 317 0.24 14.78 9.33
CA VAL A 317 1.47 14.08 9.73
C VAL A 317 1.19 12.70 10.33
N GLY A 318 -0.04 12.21 10.21
CA GLY A 318 -0.44 10.91 10.75
C GLY A 318 -0.37 10.83 12.27
N SER A 319 -0.21 9.61 12.77
CA SER A 319 -0.20 9.28 14.20
C SER A 319 1.17 9.46 14.88
N MET A 320 2.22 9.80 14.14
CA MET A 320 3.58 9.95 14.66
C MET A 320 4.34 11.04 13.92
N TRP A 321 5.01 11.92 14.68
CA TRP A 321 5.98 12.88 14.17
C TRP A 321 7.34 12.67 14.86
N ILE A 322 8.39 12.45 14.08
CA ILE A 322 9.77 12.34 14.53
C ILE A 322 10.52 13.58 14.04
N ASP A 323 10.85 14.44 14.99
CA ASP A 323 11.47 15.73 14.74
C ASP A 323 12.99 15.58 14.55
N LEU A 324 13.53 16.38 13.65
CA LEU A 324 14.96 16.36 13.29
C LEU A 324 15.62 17.69 13.67
N THR A 325 16.94 17.69 13.77
CA THR A 325 17.72 18.90 14.09
C THR A 325 17.61 20.01 13.05
N LYS A 326 17.12 19.74 11.83
CA LYS A 326 16.79 20.80 10.87
C LYS A 326 15.34 21.23 11.08
N PRO A 327 15.09 22.52 11.35
CA PRO A 327 13.75 23.03 11.53
C PRO A 327 12.83 22.65 10.36
N THR A 328 11.55 22.42 10.68
CA THR A 328 10.45 22.16 9.74
C THR A 328 10.50 20.85 8.95
N TYR A 329 11.49 19.98 9.19
CA TYR A 329 11.59 18.66 8.55
C TYR A 329 11.48 17.55 9.59
N GLY A 330 10.77 16.48 9.23
CA GLY A 330 10.57 15.33 10.09
C GLY A 330 10.31 14.05 9.30
N ILE A 331 10.36 12.94 10.02
CA ILE A 331 9.86 11.64 9.58
C ILE A 331 8.51 11.44 10.23
N HIS A 332 7.48 11.08 9.48
CA HIS A 332 6.13 11.05 10.03
C HIS A 332 5.22 10.03 9.35
N GLY A 333 4.08 9.76 9.99
CA GLY A 333 3.01 8.90 9.44
C GLY A 333 2.23 9.58 8.32
N THR A 334 1.09 9.02 7.93
CA THR A 334 0.29 9.55 6.83
C THR A 334 -1.19 9.23 7.03
N PRO A 335 -2.11 10.11 6.59
CA PRO A 335 -3.54 9.78 6.55
C PRO A 335 -3.89 8.78 5.43
N GLU A 336 -2.96 8.52 4.51
CA GLU A 336 -3.19 7.64 3.35
C GLU A 336 -2.04 6.60 3.24
N PRO A 337 -2.01 5.55 4.09
CA PRO A 337 -0.94 4.55 4.09
C PRO A 337 -0.78 3.83 2.75
N SER A 338 -1.88 3.60 2.04
CA SER A 338 -1.88 2.97 0.70
C SER A 338 -1.17 3.79 -0.36
N GLU A 339 -0.88 5.08 -0.13
CA GLU A 339 -0.24 6.00 -1.08
C GLU A 339 1.28 6.17 -0.86
N ILE A 340 1.85 5.43 0.10
CA ILE A 340 3.30 5.41 0.32
C ILE A 340 4.03 4.87 -0.91
N SER A 341 5.05 5.63 -1.34
CA SER A 341 5.81 5.45 -2.58
C SER A 341 5.02 5.56 -3.89
N LYS A 342 3.76 5.98 -3.86
CA LYS A 342 2.93 6.22 -5.07
C LYS A 342 2.81 7.71 -5.44
N THR A 343 3.26 8.58 -4.54
CA THR A 343 3.20 10.04 -4.67
C THR A 343 4.53 10.66 -4.27
N SER A 344 4.68 11.97 -4.41
CA SER A 344 5.83 12.73 -3.89
C SER A 344 5.42 13.58 -2.69
N SER A 345 6.31 13.79 -1.70
CA SER A 345 6.03 14.68 -0.55
C SER A 345 6.53 16.10 -0.82
N HIS A 346 6.14 17.05 0.05
CA HIS A 346 6.67 18.43 0.07
C HIS A 346 7.95 18.55 0.92
N GLY A 347 8.83 17.55 0.87
CA GLY A 347 10.14 17.57 1.53
C GLY A 347 10.32 16.68 2.77
N CYS A 348 9.24 16.31 3.48
CA CYS A 348 9.31 15.40 4.63
C CYS A 348 9.37 13.91 4.22
N VAL A 349 9.77 13.04 5.13
CA VAL A 349 9.75 11.58 4.93
C VAL A 349 8.44 11.04 5.47
N ARG A 350 7.58 10.52 4.59
CA ARG A 350 6.30 9.91 4.98
C ARG A 350 6.44 8.40 5.00
N LEU A 351 5.97 7.78 6.07
CA LEU A 351 5.81 6.35 6.23
C LEU A 351 4.33 6.03 6.46
N THR A 352 3.98 4.76 6.47
CA THR A 352 2.72 4.32 7.08
C THR A 352 2.73 4.72 8.57
N ASN A 353 1.55 4.83 9.20
CA ASN A 353 1.48 5.22 10.60
C ASN A 353 2.13 4.17 11.53
N TRP A 354 2.00 2.88 11.22
CA TRP A 354 2.63 1.82 12.00
C TRP A 354 4.14 1.79 11.85
N ASP A 355 4.69 1.93 10.64
CA ASP A 355 6.14 2.02 10.43
C ASP A 355 6.73 3.25 11.13
N ALA A 356 6.02 4.38 11.10
CA ALA A 356 6.43 5.58 11.83
C ALA A 356 6.37 5.37 13.35
N ALA A 357 5.33 4.70 13.86
CA ALA A 357 5.20 4.39 15.27
C ALA A 357 6.30 3.42 15.75
N GLU A 358 6.59 2.39 14.97
CA GLU A 358 7.69 1.45 15.22
C GLU A 358 9.03 2.19 15.27
N LEU A 359 9.33 3.01 14.26
CA LEU A 359 10.54 3.83 14.26
C LEU A 359 10.61 4.73 15.50
N GLY A 360 9.50 5.40 15.83
CA GLY A 360 9.39 6.27 17.00
C GLY A 360 9.65 5.53 18.33
N ALA A 361 9.33 4.24 18.40
CA ALA A 361 9.56 3.40 19.59
C ALA A 361 11.03 3.00 19.77
N ILE A 362 11.79 2.88 18.67
CA ILE A 362 13.18 2.38 18.72
C ILE A 362 14.23 3.50 18.71
N ILE A 363 13.87 4.76 18.40
CA ILE A 363 14.82 5.88 18.41
C ILE A 363 15.21 6.35 19.81
N ALA A 364 16.35 7.02 19.90
CA ALA A 364 16.86 7.67 21.09
C ALA A 364 17.06 9.18 20.80
N PRO A 365 16.27 10.08 21.42
CA PRO A 365 16.43 11.52 21.29
C PRO A 365 17.87 11.99 21.50
N ASN A 366 18.34 12.86 20.60
CA ASN A 366 19.69 13.45 20.53
C ASN A 366 20.85 12.45 20.38
N LYS A 367 20.55 11.15 20.21
CA LYS A 367 21.53 10.08 20.00
C LYS A 367 21.40 9.47 18.60
N THR A 368 20.18 9.10 18.19
CA THR A 368 19.95 8.50 16.88
C THR A 368 20.24 9.52 15.78
N THR A 369 21.16 9.16 14.88
CA THR A 369 21.52 9.97 13.72
C THR A 369 20.60 9.67 12.55
N VAL A 370 20.44 10.63 11.64
CA VAL A 370 19.69 10.48 10.39
C VAL A 370 20.55 10.98 9.24
N THR A 371 20.75 10.17 8.21
CA THR A 371 21.42 10.56 6.96
C THR A 371 20.44 10.46 5.80
N PHE A 372 20.54 11.42 4.88
CA PHE A 372 19.77 11.47 3.65
C PHE A 372 20.73 11.22 2.50
N GLU A 373 20.54 10.12 1.78
CA GLU A 373 21.45 9.60 0.74
C GLU A 373 20.80 9.63 -0.64
#